data_AF-A0A933U7C7-F1
#
_entry.id   AF-A0A933U7C7-F1
#
_cell.length_a   1.000
_cell.length_b   1.000
_cell.length_c   1.000
_cell.angle_alpha   90.00
_cell.angle_beta   90.00
_cell.angle_gamma   90.00
#
_symmetry.space_group_name_H-M   'P 1'
#
loop_
_entity.id
_entity.type
_entity.pdbx_description
1 polymer ?
#
loop_
_entity_poly.entity_id
_entity_poly.type
_entity_poly.pdbx_seq_one_letter_code
_entity_poly.pdbx_strand_id
1 'polypeptide(L)'
;MIRKHTLLLPSLLAITAAFVAPADTLAFKVEAKAKLSKTFDTKLEMHSTEMSMTFDGNDHSGGMGDAKVTVTSEEHMEITDEYGAIADGRPTKLVRTFDKLSGKSGQNFEPPAGIEADSHEESKEESSKLEGKKVVLTWKDDECSAAWAEGEKGDDELLEKLDGDLDFIGFLPSKPVAEGDTWNLEAKLFRSVMSPSGRLHLEAAKEGDEEGPDEDDQFQETIEKNLTGKATATYKGTREEGGVTYAVIEVKADLSSNGTLDQDEGKAALDASFELEGEVLWNPKAGHLRSFKLGGKFEFGMESSRTMQFDEETHEFSQKVRFEGEVEYKASIE
;
A
#
# COMPACT_ATOMS: atom_id res chain seq x y z
N MET A 1 24.98 63.65 -55.91
CA MET A 1 23.67 62.95 -55.92
C MET A 1 23.87 61.60 -55.25
N ILE A 2 23.15 61.33 -54.17
CA ILE A 2 22.66 60.02 -53.67
C ILE A 2 21.98 60.37 -52.32
N ARG A 3 20.64 60.42 -52.31
CA ARG A 3 19.82 60.61 -51.11
C ARG A 3 19.67 59.25 -50.44
N LYS A 4 20.14 59.09 -49.20
CA LYS A 4 19.84 57.92 -48.36
C LYS A 4 18.50 58.15 -47.67
N HIS A 5 17.50 57.35 -48.01
CA HIS A 5 16.22 57.31 -47.31
C HIS A 5 16.36 56.42 -46.07
N THR A 6 16.26 57.04 -44.89
CA THR A 6 16.14 56.35 -43.61
C THR A 6 14.71 55.85 -43.46
N LEU A 7 14.49 54.54 -43.57
CA LEU A 7 13.23 53.90 -43.18
C LEU A 7 13.22 53.70 -41.66
N LEU A 8 12.29 54.37 -40.98
CA LEU A 8 11.92 54.11 -39.59
C LEU A 8 10.91 52.95 -39.58
N LEU A 9 11.34 51.77 -39.10
CA LEU A 9 10.45 50.65 -38.78
C LEU A 9 9.83 50.88 -37.39
N PRO A 10 8.50 50.89 -37.24
CA PRO A 10 7.88 50.89 -35.91
C PRO A 10 7.99 49.47 -35.32
N SER A 11 8.78 49.35 -34.25
CA SER A 11 8.90 48.12 -33.48
C SER A 11 7.61 47.92 -32.68
N LEU A 12 6.71 47.06 -33.16
CA LEU A 12 5.51 46.64 -32.44
C LEU A 12 5.93 45.70 -31.30
N LEU A 13 5.97 46.22 -30.07
CA LEU A 13 6.21 45.43 -28.86
C LEU A 13 4.91 44.65 -28.55
N ALA A 14 4.83 43.39 -29.00
CA ALA A 14 3.74 42.50 -28.62
C ALA A 14 3.92 42.09 -27.15
N ILE A 15 3.17 42.74 -26.24
CA ILE A 15 3.05 42.32 -24.85
C ILE A 15 2.17 41.06 -24.85
N THR A 16 2.79 39.88 -24.90
CA THR A 16 2.12 38.62 -24.56
C THR A 16 1.80 38.66 -23.07
N ALA A 17 0.58 39.07 -22.72
CA ALA A 17 0.04 38.83 -21.39
C ALA A 17 -0.05 37.31 -21.21
N ALA A 18 0.91 36.73 -20.50
CA ALA A 18 0.81 35.36 -20.03
C ALA A 18 -0.39 35.31 -19.09
N PHE A 19 -1.50 34.74 -19.54
CA PHE A 19 -2.61 34.37 -18.67
C PHE A 19 -2.06 33.36 -17.67
N VAL A 20 -1.82 33.80 -16.44
CA VAL A 20 -1.53 32.89 -15.32
C VAL A 20 -2.82 32.12 -15.09
N ALA A 21 -2.82 30.83 -15.44
CA ALA A 21 -3.92 29.95 -15.13
C ALA A 21 -4.16 29.97 -13.60
N PRO A 22 -5.41 29.91 -13.13
CA PRO A 22 -5.69 29.79 -11.71
C PRO A 22 -4.97 28.56 -11.16
N ALA A 23 -4.16 28.75 -10.11
CA ALA A 23 -3.46 27.68 -9.42
C ALA A 23 -4.23 27.30 -8.16
N ASP A 24 -4.46 26.01 -7.98
CA ASP A 24 -5.18 25.46 -6.83
C ASP A 24 -4.20 25.09 -5.71
N THR A 25 -4.62 25.34 -4.48
CA THR A 25 -3.86 24.94 -3.28
C THR A 25 -4.52 23.74 -2.65
N LEU A 26 -3.87 22.58 -2.77
CA LEU A 26 -4.28 21.34 -2.13
C LEU A 26 -3.54 21.21 -0.80
N ALA A 27 -4.27 21.17 0.31
CA ALA A 27 -3.69 21.09 1.64
C ALA A 27 -4.69 20.47 2.61
N PHE A 28 -4.17 19.76 3.60
CA PHE A 28 -4.93 19.26 4.74
C PHE A 28 -5.41 20.42 5.62
N LYS A 29 -6.71 20.47 5.89
CA LYS A 29 -7.37 21.55 6.65
C LYS A 29 -8.49 21.04 7.56
N VAL A 30 -8.49 19.75 7.89
CA VAL A 30 -9.42 19.21 8.88
C VAL A 30 -9.27 20.01 10.18
N GLU A 31 -10.38 20.28 10.84
CA GLU A 31 -10.39 21.04 12.09
C GLU A 31 -10.26 20.11 13.30
N ALA A 32 -9.70 20.62 14.39
CA ALA A 32 -9.71 19.87 15.65
C ALA A 32 -11.17 19.60 16.07
N LYS A 33 -11.40 18.40 16.63
CA LYS A 33 -12.68 17.79 16.98
C LYS A 33 -13.55 17.36 15.79
N ALA A 34 -13.07 17.51 14.56
CA ALA A 34 -13.71 16.85 13.44
C ALA A 34 -13.68 15.34 13.64
N LYS A 35 -14.67 14.67 13.05
CA LYS A 35 -14.77 13.22 12.99
C LYS A 35 -14.89 12.84 11.53
N LEU A 36 -14.05 11.92 11.08
CA LEU A 36 -14.12 11.37 9.74
C LEU A 36 -14.24 9.86 9.84
N SER A 37 -15.20 9.31 9.10
CA SER A 37 -15.31 7.87 8.90
C SER A 37 -14.51 7.51 7.65
N LYS A 38 -13.69 6.45 7.76
CA LYS A 38 -12.81 6.02 6.68
C LYS A 38 -13.00 4.54 6.43
N THR A 39 -13.11 4.18 5.17
CA THR A 39 -13.21 2.79 4.70
C THR A 39 -12.07 2.50 3.76
N PHE A 40 -11.43 1.35 3.93
CA PHE A 40 -10.36 0.85 3.09
C PHE A 40 -10.70 -0.56 2.63
N ASP A 41 -10.45 -0.84 1.35
CA ASP A 41 -10.57 -2.17 0.78
C ASP A 41 -9.30 -2.48 -0.01
N THR A 42 -8.71 -3.65 0.28
CA THR A 42 -7.58 -4.22 -0.47
C THR A 42 -8.03 -5.51 -1.11
N LYS A 43 -7.68 -5.72 -2.38
CA LYS A 43 -7.88 -6.99 -3.09
C LYS A 43 -6.59 -7.37 -3.80
N LEU A 44 -6.20 -8.62 -3.65
CA LEU A 44 -5.03 -9.22 -4.28
C LEU A 44 -5.44 -10.55 -4.89
N GLU A 45 -5.08 -10.77 -6.14
CA GLU A 45 -5.19 -12.06 -6.81
C GLU A 45 -3.91 -12.33 -7.57
N MET A 46 -3.28 -13.47 -7.31
CA MET A 46 -2.04 -13.90 -7.95
C MET A 46 -2.12 -15.36 -8.36
N HIS A 47 -1.39 -15.72 -9.41
CA HIS A 47 -1.16 -17.11 -9.80
C HIS A 47 0.33 -17.40 -9.94
N SER A 48 0.72 -18.63 -9.62
CA SER A 48 2.10 -19.06 -9.76
C SER A 48 2.48 -19.15 -11.25
N THR A 49 3.64 -18.63 -11.59
CA THR A 49 4.24 -18.69 -12.92
C THR A 49 5.45 -19.61 -12.98
N GLU A 50 6.10 -19.83 -11.84
CA GLU A 50 7.23 -20.74 -11.70
C GLU A 50 7.18 -21.40 -10.32
N MET A 51 7.35 -22.72 -10.29
CA MET A 51 7.57 -23.49 -9.08
C MET A 51 8.69 -24.48 -9.35
N SER A 52 9.76 -24.44 -8.55
CA SER A 52 10.84 -25.42 -8.65
C SER A 52 11.37 -25.78 -7.27
N MET A 53 11.82 -27.04 -7.16
CA MET A 53 12.39 -27.59 -5.94
C MET A 53 13.61 -28.43 -6.32
N THR A 54 14.72 -28.22 -5.62
CA THR A 54 15.94 -28.99 -5.82
C THR A 54 16.40 -29.60 -4.50
N PHE A 55 16.86 -30.85 -4.56
CA PHE A 55 17.49 -31.57 -3.46
C PHE A 55 18.90 -31.98 -3.88
N ASP A 56 19.91 -31.52 -3.14
CA ASP A 56 21.34 -31.66 -3.48
C ASP A 56 21.66 -31.23 -4.92
N GLY A 57 21.06 -30.11 -5.34
CA GLY A 57 21.20 -29.56 -6.69
C GLY A 57 20.49 -30.34 -7.80
N ASN A 58 19.84 -31.46 -7.47
CA ASN A 58 19.05 -32.24 -8.43
C ASN A 58 17.58 -31.79 -8.36
N ASP A 59 17.01 -31.45 -9.52
CA ASP A 59 15.59 -31.12 -9.64
C ASP A 59 14.73 -32.28 -9.12
N HIS A 60 13.96 -31.98 -8.08
CA HIS A 60 13.03 -32.86 -7.39
C HIS A 60 11.59 -32.35 -7.49
N SER A 61 11.32 -31.43 -8.42
CA SER A 61 9.96 -30.93 -8.67
C SER A 61 8.97 -32.05 -8.98
N GLY A 62 9.40 -33.23 -9.44
CA GLY A 62 8.54 -34.42 -9.54
C GLY A 62 7.35 -34.25 -10.48
N GLY A 63 7.46 -33.34 -11.46
CA GLY A 63 6.35 -32.93 -12.33
C GLY A 63 5.52 -31.76 -11.80
N MET A 64 5.75 -31.30 -10.56
CA MET A 64 5.09 -30.12 -9.96
C MET A 64 5.46 -28.78 -10.61
N GLY A 65 6.40 -28.75 -11.56
CA GLY A 65 6.71 -27.52 -12.31
C GLY A 65 5.52 -26.95 -13.07
N ASP A 66 4.54 -27.78 -13.42
CA ASP A 66 3.29 -27.37 -14.08
C ASP A 66 2.11 -27.19 -13.08
N ALA A 67 2.36 -27.33 -11.78
CA ALA A 67 1.35 -27.08 -10.76
C ALA A 67 0.98 -25.59 -10.76
N LYS A 68 -0.29 -25.29 -10.44
CA LYS A 68 -0.75 -23.91 -10.30
C LYS A 68 -1.20 -23.66 -8.88
N VAL A 69 -0.68 -22.59 -8.30
CA VAL A 69 -1.15 -22.04 -7.05
C VAL A 69 -1.79 -20.70 -7.36
N THR A 70 -3.05 -20.53 -7.02
CA THR A 70 -3.71 -19.21 -7.00
C THR A 70 -3.82 -18.77 -5.55
N VAL A 71 -3.40 -17.54 -5.28
CA VAL A 71 -3.53 -16.89 -3.97
C VAL A 71 -4.47 -15.70 -4.12
N THR A 72 -5.45 -15.61 -3.22
CA THR A 72 -6.36 -14.47 -3.12
C THR A 72 -6.29 -13.91 -1.72
N SER A 73 -6.34 -12.58 -1.60
CA SER A 73 -6.51 -11.89 -0.33
C SER A 73 -7.45 -10.71 -0.50
N GLU A 74 -8.40 -10.58 0.41
CA GLU A 74 -9.27 -9.43 0.54
C GLU A 74 -9.19 -8.91 1.97
N GLU A 75 -8.94 -7.61 2.13
CA GLU A 75 -8.99 -6.94 3.43
C GLU A 75 -9.97 -5.79 3.39
N HIS A 76 -10.65 -5.59 4.51
CA HIS A 76 -11.62 -4.53 4.68
C HIS A 76 -11.49 -3.91 6.07
N MET A 77 -11.36 -2.59 6.10
CA MET A 77 -11.22 -1.81 7.32
C MET A 77 -12.19 -0.64 7.30
N GLU A 78 -13.01 -0.53 8.35
CA GLU A 78 -13.79 0.67 8.67
C GLU A 78 -13.29 1.24 9.99
N ILE A 79 -12.98 2.55 9.99
CA ILE A 79 -12.54 3.26 11.18
C ILE A 79 -13.21 4.63 11.29
N THR A 80 -13.18 5.17 12.50
CA THR A 80 -13.55 6.55 12.77
C THR A 80 -12.43 7.28 13.50
N ASP A 81 -11.88 8.31 12.85
CA ASP A 81 -10.86 9.19 13.42
C ASP A 81 -11.51 10.44 14.01
N GLU A 82 -11.33 10.68 15.31
CA GLU A 82 -11.61 11.96 15.97
C GLU A 82 -10.31 12.76 16.13
N TYR A 83 -10.21 13.88 15.40
CA TYR A 83 -9.01 14.70 15.38
C TYR A 83 -8.88 15.49 16.67
N GLY A 84 -7.87 15.20 17.47
CA GLY A 84 -7.66 15.86 18.77
C GLY A 84 -6.90 17.18 18.64
N ALA A 85 -5.64 17.08 18.22
CA ALA A 85 -4.74 18.22 18.07
C ALA A 85 -4.17 18.25 16.65
N ILE A 86 -4.04 19.45 16.09
CA ILE A 86 -3.59 19.69 14.72
C ILE A 86 -2.55 20.81 14.79
N ALA A 87 -1.41 20.60 14.13
CA ALA A 87 -0.35 21.59 14.01
C ALA A 87 0.28 21.47 12.62
N ASP A 88 0.70 22.60 12.05
CA ASP A 88 1.44 22.64 10.78
C ASP A 88 0.77 21.87 9.62
N GLY A 89 -0.57 21.89 9.57
CA GLY A 89 -1.33 21.25 8.51
C GLY A 89 -1.38 19.72 8.61
N ARG A 90 -1.17 19.13 9.80
CA ARG A 90 -1.30 17.68 10.03
C ARG A 90 -1.83 17.35 11.43
N PRO A 91 -2.44 16.18 11.64
CA PRO A 91 -2.75 15.71 12.98
C PRO A 91 -1.48 15.52 13.81
N THR A 92 -1.52 15.94 15.07
CA THR A 92 -0.51 15.62 16.09
C THR A 92 -1.06 14.73 17.19
N LYS A 93 -2.38 14.62 17.27
CA LYS A 93 -3.09 13.67 18.11
C LYS A 93 -4.45 13.35 17.52
N LEU A 94 -4.82 12.08 17.43
CA LEU A 94 -6.19 11.66 17.11
C LEU A 94 -6.60 10.45 17.97
N VAL A 95 -7.91 10.23 18.07
CA VAL A 95 -8.48 9.01 18.65
C VAL A 95 -9.11 8.22 17.52
N ARG A 96 -8.58 7.04 17.23
CA ARG A 96 -9.09 6.11 16.23
C ARG A 96 -9.99 5.09 16.90
N THR A 97 -11.19 4.89 16.36
CA THR A 97 -12.04 3.73 16.66
C THR A 97 -11.91 2.77 15.49
N PHE A 98 -11.56 1.51 15.76
CA PHE A 98 -11.60 0.46 14.75
C PHE A 98 -13.01 -0.11 14.70
N ASP A 99 -13.83 0.39 13.79
CA ASP A 99 -15.26 0.08 13.78
C ASP A 99 -15.51 -1.34 13.24
N LYS A 100 -14.75 -1.74 12.21
CA LYS A 100 -14.81 -3.07 11.61
C LYS A 100 -13.49 -3.45 10.98
N LEU A 101 -13.03 -4.68 11.22
CA LEU A 101 -11.80 -5.23 10.67
C LEU A 101 -12.06 -6.67 10.22
N SER A 102 -11.92 -6.93 8.93
CA SER A 102 -12.12 -8.27 8.38
C SER A 102 -11.14 -8.55 7.25
N GLY A 103 -10.61 -9.76 7.22
CA GLY A 103 -9.81 -10.28 6.12
C GLY A 103 -10.39 -11.58 5.58
N LYS A 104 -10.02 -11.92 4.36
CA LYS A 104 -10.28 -13.21 3.75
C LYS A 104 -9.08 -13.59 2.89
N SER A 105 -8.42 -14.68 3.24
CA SER A 105 -7.37 -15.28 2.42
C SER A 105 -7.87 -16.56 1.78
N GLY A 106 -7.35 -16.88 0.59
CA GLY A 106 -7.70 -18.10 -0.12
C GLY A 106 -6.54 -18.62 -0.95
N GLN A 107 -6.39 -19.93 -0.96
CA GLN A 107 -5.38 -20.62 -1.75
C GLN A 107 -6.04 -21.76 -2.52
N ASN A 108 -5.84 -21.79 -3.83
CA ASN A 108 -6.24 -22.90 -4.69
C ASN A 108 -4.99 -23.57 -5.27
N PHE A 109 -4.88 -24.89 -5.11
CA PHE A 109 -3.83 -25.70 -5.68
C PHE A 109 -4.39 -26.62 -6.75
N GLU A 110 -3.89 -26.48 -7.98
CA GLU A 110 -4.17 -27.38 -9.09
C GLU A 110 -2.93 -28.23 -9.39
N PRO A 111 -3.03 -29.57 -9.27
CA PRO A 111 -1.92 -30.44 -9.57
C PRO A 111 -1.61 -30.47 -11.09
N PRO A 112 -0.36 -30.83 -11.46
CA PRO A 112 0.02 -31.05 -12.85
C PRO A 112 -0.85 -32.07 -13.57
N ALA A 113 -1.07 -31.86 -14.86
CA ALA A 113 -1.81 -32.79 -15.70
C ALA A 113 -1.13 -34.17 -15.72
N GLY A 114 -1.90 -35.23 -15.40
CA GLY A 114 -1.41 -36.61 -15.40
C GLY A 114 -0.97 -37.12 -14.02
N ILE A 115 -1.02 -36.29 -12.98
CA ILE A 115 -0.95 -36.72 -11.59
C ILE A 115 -2.39 -36.94 -11.08
N GLU A 116 -2.69 -38.14 -10.59
CA GLU A 116 -3.96 -38.43 -9.91
C GLU A 116 -3.92 -37.85 -8.48
N ALA A 117 -4.18 -36.55 -8.39
CA ALA A 117 -4.42 -35.84 -7.15
C ALA A 117 -5.62 -34.91 -7.35
N ASP A 118 -6.42 -34.71 -6.29
CA ASP A 118 -7.53 -33.77 -6.33
C ASP A 118 -7.01 -32.33 -6.17
N SER A 119 -7.65 -31.38 -6.84
CA SER A 119 -7.44 -29.96 -6.55
C SER A 119 -7.89 -29.65 -5.13
N HIS A 120 -7.18 -28.73 -4.48
CA HIS A 120 -7.50 -28.35 -3.11
C HIS A 120 -7.69 -26.84 -3.02
N GLU A 121 -8.84 -26.42 -2.52
CA GLU A 121 -9.18 -25.03 -2.29
C GLU A 121 -9.38 -24.82 -0.79
N GLU A 122 -8.61 -23.89 -0.23
CA GLU A 122 -8.77 -23.42 1.13
C GLU A 122 -9.14 -21.94 1.13
N SER A 123 -10.02 -21.56 2.03
CA SER A 123 -10.30 -20.15 2.32
C SER A 123 -10.45 -19.96 3.82
N LYS A 124 -9.86 -18.90 4.35
CA LYS A 124 -9.90 -18.54 5.76
C LYS A 124 -10.51 -17.15 5.90
N GLU A 125 -11.40 -17.00 6.88
CA GLU A 125 -11.85 -15.67 7.31
C GLU A 125 -10.96 -15.22 8.48
N GLU A 126 -10.56 -13.96 8.44
CA GLU A 126 -9.66 -13.35 9.40
C GLU A 126 -10.35 -12.20 10.13
N SER A 127 -10.01 -12.04 11.40
CA SER A 127 -10.58 -11.00 12.26
C SER A 127 -9.53 -10.46 13.22
N SER A 128 -9.76 -9.27 13.77
CA SER A 128 -8.82 -8.63 14.70
C SER A 128 -9.45 -8.32 16.05
N LYS A 129 -8.68 -8.52 17.12
CA LYS A 129 -9.05 -8.11 18.49
C LYS A 129 -9.04 -6.59 18.68
N LEU A 130 -8.54 -5.82 17.70
CA LEU A 130 -8.67 -4.36 17.65
C LEU A 130 -10.10 -3.92 17.32
N GLU A 131 -10.94 -4.77 16.71
CA GLU A 131 -12.30 -4.39 16.35
C GLU A 131 -13.11 -3.94 17.59
N GLY A 132 -13.83 -2.83 17.43
CA GLY A 132 -14.57 -2.14 18.47
C GLY A 132 -13.73 -1.35 19.47
N LYS A 133 -12.39 -1.35 19.35
CA LYS A 133 -11.49 -0.68 20.29
C LYS A 133 -11.15 0.75 19.88
N LYS A 134 -10.71 1.54 20.86
CA LYS A 134 -10.23 2.91 20.66
C LYS A 134 -8.78 3.07 21.05
N VAL A 135 -8.01 3.67 20.15
CA VAL A 135 -6.59 3.93 20.29
C VAL A 135 -6.34 5.42 20.11
N VAL A 136 -5.48 5.98 20.96
CA VAL A 136 -4.96 7.34 20.86
C VAL A 136 -3.65 7.27 20.10
N LEU A 137 -3.61 7.91 18.94
CA LEU A 137 -2.42 8.07 18.14
C LEU A 137 -1.83 9.45 18.39
N THR A 138 -0.54 9.52 18.70
CA THR A 138 0.17 10.77 18.98
C THR A 138 1.46 10.83 18.18
N TRP A 139 1.67 11.95 17.50
CA TRP A 139 2.88 12.20 16.75
C TRP A 139 3.83 13.08 17.54
N LYS A 140 5.10 12.70 17.52
CA LYS A 140 6.21 13.54 17.92
C LYS A 140 7.21 13.56 16.77
N ASP A 141 7.44 14.76 16.24
CA ASP A 141 8.14 14.94 14.97
C ASP A 141 7.42 14.14 13.88
N ASP A 142 8.01 13.08 13.34
CA ASP A 142 7.39 12.20 12.33
C ASP A 142 7.13 10.77 12.84
N GLU A 143 7.35 10.52 14.13
CA GLU A 143 7.11 9.22 14.75
C GLU A 143 5.71 9.19 15.37
N CYS A 144 4.91 8.21 14.96
CA CYS A 144 3.60 7.94 15.56
C CYS A 144 3.75 6.92 16.72
N SER A 145 2.99 7.13 17.79
CA SER A 145 2.86 6.20 18.90
C SER A 145 1.39 5.95 19.19
N ALA A 146 1.07 4.70 19.53
CA ALA A 146 -0.28 4.24 19.85
C ALA A 146 -0.40 3.95 21.36
N ALA A 147 -1.56 4.25 21.92
CA ALA A 147 -1.92 3.92 23.30
C ALA A 147 -3.43 3.66 23.40
N TRP A 148 -3.87 2.81 24.32
CA TRP A 148 -5.30 2.64 24.59
C TRP A 148 -5.96 3.96 25.02
N ALA A 149 -7.17 4.22 24.53
CA ALA A 149 -7.96 5.35 25.00
C ALA A 149 -8.36 5.21 26.47
N GLU A 150 -8.71 6.32 27.12
CA GLU A 150 -9.14 6.30 28.52
C GLU A 150 -10.35 5.37 28.71
N GLY A 151 -10.22 4.41 29.62
CA GLY A 151 -11.26 3.42 29.91
C GLY A 151 -11.23 2.19 29.00
N GLU A 152 -10.47 2.22 27.90
CA GLU A 152 -10.23 1.02 27.09
C GLU A 152 -9.18 0.12 27.73
N LYS A 153 -9.32 -1.18 27.47
CA LYS A 153 -8.35 -2.21 27.83
C LYS A 153 -8.20 -3.16 26.65
N GLY A 154 -6.95 -3.53 26.38
CA GLY A 154 -6.57 -4.52 25.38
C GLY A 154 -5.14 -4.99 25.65
N ASP A 155 -4.68 -5.87 24.77
CA ASP A 155 -3.31 -6.38 24.79
C ASP A 155 -2.38 -5.37 24.12
N ASP A 156 -1.32 -4.93 24.80
CA ASP A 156 -0.42 -3.90 24.29
C ASP A 156 0.33 -4.36 23.02
N GLU A 157 0.45 -5.67 22.79
CA GLU A 157 1.00 -6.22 21.54
C GLU A 157 0.18 -5.81 20.30
N LEU A 158 -1.13 -5.59 20.46
CA LEU A 158 -2.02 -5.12 19.37
C LEU A 158 -1.75 -3.66 18.95
N LEU A 159 -0.97 -2.92 19.73
CA LEU A 159 -0.61 -1.54 19.42
C LEU A 159 0.71 -1.43 18.67
N GLU A 160 1.49 -2.52 18.63
CA GLU A 160 2.78 -2.54 17.98
C GLU A 160 2.63 -2.37 16.46
N LYS A 161 3.43 -1.48 15.88
CA LYS A 161 3.44 -1.19 14.43
C LYS A 161 2.09 -0.68 13.88
N LEU A 162 1.19 -0.18 14.72
CA LEU A 162 0.07 0.65 14.25
C LEU A 162 0.59 1.97 13.68
N ASP A 163 0.04 2.38 12.55
CA ASP A 163 0.29 3.67 11.89
C ASP A 163 -0.93 4.57 11.99
N GLY A 164 -0.70 5.86 12.16
CA GLY A 164 -1.75 6.87 12.23
C GLY A 164 -2.04 7.59 10.90
N ASP A 165 -1.11 7.62 9.93
CA ASP A 165 -1.30 8.40 8.70
C ASP A 165 -2.24 7.69 7.71
N LEU A 166 -3.50 8.12 7.74
CA LEU A 166 -4.55 7.71 6.82
C LEU A 166 -5.20 8.90 6.11
N ASP A 167 -4.49 10.03 6.08
CA ASP A 167 -4.93 11.26 5.41
C ASP A 167 -4.23 11.46 4.06
N PHE A 168 -3.20 10.65 3.79
CA PHE A 168 -2.43 10.65 2.55
C PHE A 168 -1.88 12.04 2.22
N ILE A 169 -1.54 12.82 3.26
CA ILE A 169 -1.05 14.20 3.12
C ILE A 169 0.23 14.22 2.27
N GLY A 170 1.06 13.19 2.36
CA GLY A 170 2.26 13.05 1.54
C GLY A 170 2.02 12.97 0.03
N PHE A 171 0.80 12.70 -0.42
CA PHE A 171 0.43 12.71 -1.84
C PHE A 171 0.19 14.12 -2.38
N LEU A 172 0.04 15.12 -1.50
CA LEU A 172 -0.24 16.49 -1.89
C LEU A 172 1.00 17.24 -2.37
N PRO A 173 0.85 18.17 -3.33
CA PRO A 173 1.95 19.02 -3.75
C PRO A 173 2.33 20.01 -2.64
N SER A 174 3.62 20.33 -2.53
CA SER A 174 4.12 21.34 -1.58
C SER A 174 3.85 22.79 -1.98
N LYS A 175 3.29 23.01 -3.18
CA LYS A 175 3.04 24.34 -3.78
C LYS A 175 1.70 24.33 -4.51
N PRO A 176 1.11 25.51 -4.79
CA PRO A 176 -0.04 25.60 -5.67
C PRO A 176 0.25 24.98 -7.04
N VAL A 177 -0.74 24.29 -7.60
CA VAL A 177 -0.65 23.54 -8.86
C VAL A 177 -1.70 24.00 -9.86
N ALA A 178 -1.34 24.07 -11.13
CA ALA A 178 -2.25 24.21 -12.26
C ALA A 178 -2.51 22.84 -12.91
N GLU A 179 -3.59 22.72 -13.68
CA GLU A 179 -3.89 21.50 -14.42
C GLU A 179 -2.70 21.09 -15.31
N GLY A 180 -2.31 19.83 -15.21
CA GLY A 180 -1.14 19.26 -15.89
C GLY A 180 0.16 19.33 -15.08
N ASP A 181 0.21 20.04 -13.95
CA ASP A 181 1.39 20.04 -13.09
C ASP A 181 1.62 18.66 -12.47
N THR A 182 2.89 18.26 -12.43
CA THR A 182 3.33 16.95 -11.93
C THR A 182 4.36 17.13 -10.81
N TRP A 183 4.31 16.28 -9.79
CA TRP A 183 5.32 16.18 -8.74
C TRP A 183 5.68 14.71 -8.44
N ASN A 184 6.85 14.52 -7.85
CA ASN A 184 7.31 13.20 -7.43
C ASN A 184 6.74 12.84 -6.06
N LEU A 185 6.38 11.57 -5.90
CA LEU A 185 6.01 10.97 -4.63
C LEU A 185 7.14 10.08 -4.14
N GLU A 186 7.36 10.06 -2.83
CA GLU A 186 8.33 9.15 -2.22
C GLU A 186 7.75 7.73 -2.15
N ALA A 187 8.53 6.71 -2.51
CA ALA A 187 8.08 5.31 -2.49
C ALA A 187 7.52 4.88 -1.12
N LYS A 188 8.11 5.38 -0.01
CA LYS A 188 7.67 5.07 1.35
C LYS A 188 6.22 5.46 1.64
N LEU A 189 5.64 6.40 0.89
CA LEU A 189 4.25 6.82 1.04
C LEU A 189 3.27 5.71 0.65
N PHE A 190 3.69 4.74 -0.15
CA PHE A 190 2.84 3.63 -0.58
C PHE A 190 2.71 2.56 0.51
N ARG A 191 3.49 2.61 1.59
CA ARG A 191 3.30 1.70 2.74
C ARG A 191 1.92 1.85 3.36
N SER A 192 1.42 3.09 3.53
CA SER A 192 0.07 3.33 4.05
C SER A 192 -1.05 3.02 3.04
N VAL A 193 -0.71 2.88 1.75
CA VAL A 193 -1.63 2.35 0.73
C VAL A 193 -1.72 0.83 0.86
N MET A 194 -0.57 0.16 0.99
CA MET A 194 -0.46 -1.30 1.07
C MET A 194 -1.00 -1.85 2.38
N SER A 195 -0.78 -1.12 3.48
CA SER A 195 -1.06 -1.55 4.85
C SER A 195 -1.66 -0.39 5.64
N PRO A 196 -2.91 -0.01 5.34
CA PRO A 196 -3.53 1.14 5.97
C PRO A 196 -3.67 0.89 7.47
N SER A 197 -3.13 1.81 8.27
CA SER A 197 -3.04 1.72 9.73
C SER A 197 -1.96 0.76 10.27
N GLY A 198 -1.07 0.23 9.42
CA GLY A 198 0.02 -0.66 9.85
C GLY A 198 -0.47 -2.07 10.18
N ARG A 199 0.08 -2.69 11.23
CA ARG A 199 -0.24 -4.07 11.62
C ARG A 199 -1.60 -4.16 12.32
N LEU A 200 -2.60 -4.70 11.63
CA LEU A 200 -3.98 -4.81 12.15
C LEU A 200 -4.24 -6.09 12.96
N HIS A 201 -3.30 -7.02 13.01
CA HIS A 201 -3.47 -8.32 13.69
C HIS A 201 -4.73 -9.06 13.22
N LEU A 202 -4.92 -9.13 11.90
CA LEU A 202 -5.94 -9.95 11.28
C LEU A 202 -5.47 -11.41 11.35
N GLU A 203 -6.16 -12.21 12.15
CA GLU A 203 -5.82 -13.61 12.38
C GLU A 203 -6.98 -14.48 11.93
N ALA A 204 -6.66 -15.58 11.23
CA ALA A 204 -7.64 -16.62 10.95
C ALA A 204 -8.10 -17.27 12.26
N ALA A 205 -9.37 -17.67 12.35
CA ALA A 205 -9.85 -18.42 13.50
C ALA A 205 -9.05 -19.73 13.65
N LYS A 206 -8.15 -19.80 14.65
CA LYS A 206 -7.27 -20.96 14.86
C LYS A 206 -8.08 -22.22 15.15
N GLU A 207 -7.90 -23.27 14.35
CA GLU A 207 -8.06 -24.66 14.81
C GLU A 207 -6.69 -25.18 15.26
N GLY A 208 -6.29 -24.87 16.50
CA GLY A 208 -5.06 -25.41 17.13
C GLY A 208 -4.00 -24.38 17.51
N ASP A 209 -3.34 -24.63 18.65
CA ASP A 209 -2.34 -23.78 19.30
C ASP A 209 -0.97 -23.84 18.59
N GLU A 210 -0.80 -23.17 17.46
CA GLU A 210 0.53 -22.75 17.02
C GLU A 210 0.71 -21.26 17.34
N GLU A 211 1.58 -20.98 18.33
CA GLU A 211 2.00 -19.66 18.76
C GLU A 211 3.39 -19.37 18.18
N GLY A 212 3.43 -18.57 17.12
CA GLY A 212 4.60 -17.90 16.57
C GLY A 212 4.13 -16.67 15.80
N PRO A 213 4.99 -15.65 15.57
CA PRO A 213 4.67 -14.63 14.58
C PRO A 213 4.49 -15.33 13.22
N ASP A 214 3.33 -15.17 12.60
CA ASP A 214 3.02 -15.79 11.33
C ASP A 214 4.09 -15.37 10.31
N GLU A 215 4.69 -16.32 9.59
CA GLU A 215 5.79 -16.06 8.64
C GLU A 215 5.42 -14.96 7.63
N ASP A 216 4.13 -14.86 7.32
CA ASP A 216 3.48 -13.85 6.47
C ASP A 216 3.79 -12.40 6.92
N ASP A 217 3.81 -12.12 8.22
CA ASP A 217 4.10 -10.78 8.75
C ASP A 217 5.54 -10.34 8.42
N GLN A 218 6.51 -11.27 8.47
CA GLN A 218 7.91 -10.96 8.18
C GLN A 218 8.15 -10.69 6.70
N PHE A 219 7.42 -11.38 5.82
CA PHE A 219 7.45 -11.14 4.37
C PHE A 219 6.95 -9.74 4.06
N GLN A 220 5.76 -9.38 4.56
CA GLN A 220 5.15 -8.08 4.34
C GLN A 220 6.03 -6.94 4.84
N GLU A 221 6.54 -7.05 6.08
CA GLU A 221 7.45 -6.05 6.65
C GLU A 221 8.72 -5.87 5.83
N THR A 222 9.28 -6.96 5.29
CA THR A 222 10.47 -6.90 4.44
C THR A 222 10.18 -6.19 3.13
N ILE A 223 9.02 -6.47 2.51
CA ILE A 223 8.58 -5.79 1.29
C ILE A 223 8.41 -4.29 1.56
N GLU A 224 7.68 -3.91 2.60
CA GLU A 224 7.44 -2.50 2.90
C GLU A 224 8.72 -1.73 3.24
N LYS A 225 9.56 -2.31 4.10
CA LYS A 225 10.79 -1.66 4.57
C LYS A 225 11.76 -1.38 3.44
N ASN A 226 11.86 -2.29 2.46
CA ASN A 226 12.78 -2.18 1.33
C ASN A 226 12.12 -1.62 0.06
N LEU A 227 10.90 -1.07 0.18
CA LEU A 227 10.19 -0.48 -0.94
C LEU A 227 10.94 0.74 -1.50
N THR A 228 11.28 0.68 -2.78
CA THR A 228 11.92 1.74 -3.56
C THR A 228 11.21 1.90 -4.90
N GLY A 229 11.58 2.91 -5.69
CA GLY A 229 11.04 3.09 -7.03
C GLY A 229 10.73 4.54 -7.36
N LYS A 230 9.91 4.73 -8.40
CA LYS A 230 9.47 6.04 -8.87
C LYS A 230 7.96 6.12 -8.80
N ALA A 231 7.47 7.19 -8.19
CA ALA A 231 6.06 7.51 -8.21
C ALA A 231 5.86 8.98 -8.56
N THR A 232 4.80 9.25 -9.31
CA THR A 232 4.44 10.58 -9.78
C THR A 232 2.96 10.82 -9.59
N ALA A 233 2.63 12.04 -9.17
CA ALA A 233 1.26 12.54 -9.12
C ALA A 233 1.11 13.70 -10.11
N THR A 234 -0.03 13.75 -10.81
CA THR A 234 -0.37 14.80 -11.78
C THR A 234 -1.73 15.38 -11.46
N TYR A 235 -1.80 16.70 -11.30
CA TYR A 235 -3.07 17.38 -11.09
C TYR A 235 -3.86 17.47 -12.39
N LYS A 236 -5.05 16.86 -12.44
CA LYS A 236 -5.94 16.82 -13.61
C LYS A 236 -7.03 17.88 -13.58
N GLY A 237 -6.93 18.85 -12.67
CA GLY A 237 -7.95 19.86 -12.46
C GLY A 237 -9.02 19.41 -11.46
N THR A 238 -10.24 19.90 -11.61
CA THR A 238 -11.34 19.59 -10.71
C THR A 238 -12.51 18.94 -11.43
N ARG A 239 -13.30 18.15 -10.69
CA ARG A 239 -14.59 17.63 -11.15
C ARG A 239 -15.66 17.76 -10.08
N GLU A 240 -16.92 17.87 -10.49
CA GLU A 240 -18.05 17.95 -9.57
C GLU A 240 -18.74 16.59 -9.44
N GLU A 241 -18.94 16.13 -8.21
CA GLU A 241 -19.74 14.95 -7.89
C GLU A 241 -20.67 15.27 -6.72
N GLY A 242 -21.97 15.02 -6.89
CA GLY A 242 -22.96 15.28 -5.84
C GLY A 242 -23.03 16.75 -5.38
N GLY A 243 -22.69 17.71 -6.25
CA GLY A 243 -22.65 19.13 -5.90
C GLY A 243 -21.42 19.57 -5.11
N VAL A 244 -20.41 18.70 -4.98
CA VAL A 244 -19.12 19.00 -4.36
C VAL A 244 -18.03 18.96 -5.42
N THR A 245 -17.18 19.99 -5.45
CA THR A 245 -16.01 20.04 -6.33
C THR A 245 -14.84 19.33 -5.68
N TYR A 246 -14.27 18.34 -6.37
CA TYR A 246 -13.09 17.59 -5.98
C TYR A 246 -11.92 17.91 -6.90
N ALA A 247 -10.73 18.03 -6.32
CA ALA A 247 -9.48 18.05 -7.05
C ALA A 247 -9.11 16.61 -7.44
N VAL A 248 -8.74 16.43 -8.70
CA VAL A 248 -8.42 15.11 -9.28
C VAL A 248 -6.91 15.01 -9.44
N ILE A 249 -6.30 14.01 -8.80
CA ILE A 249 -4.87 13.74 -8.89
C ILE A 249 -4.69 12.34 -9.47
N GLU A 250 -4.09 12.24 -10.66
CA GLU A 250 -3.68 10.95 -11.22
C GLU A 250 -2.36 10.53 -10.59
N VAL A 251 -2.28 9.28 -10.14
CA VAL A 251 -1.07 8.68 -9.55
C VAL A 251 -0.59 7.55 -10.43
N LYS A 252 0.73 7.50 -10.64
CA LYS A 252 1.42 6.38 -11.28
C LYS A 252 2.65 6.01 -10.46
N ALA A 253 2.86 4.73 -10.21
CA ALA A 253 3.99 4.23 -9.44
C ALA A 253 4.55 2.95 -10.06
N ASP A 254 5.87 2.92 -10.16
CA ASP A 254 6.69 1.76 -10.51
C ASP A 254 7.60 1.54 -9.30
N LEU A 255 7.24 0.55 -8.49
CA LEU A 255 7.87 0.26 -7.22
C LEU A 255 8.46 -1.15 -7.22
N SER A 256 9.52 -1.33 -6.45
CA SER A 256 10.09 -2.65 -6.21
C SER A 256 10.62 -2.76 -4.80
N SER A 257 10.65 -3.99 -4.30
CA SER A 257 11.26 -4.33 -3.03
C SER A 257 12.08 -5.58 -3.18
N ASN A 258 13.23 -5.62 -2.52
CA ASN A 258 14.10 -6.78 -2.49
C ASN A 258 14.61 -6.95 -1.06
N GLY A 259 14.65 -8.18 -0.56
CA GLY A 259 15.08 -8.45 0.80
C GLY A 259 15.53 -9.89 1.00
N THR A 260 16.11 -10.14 2.16
CA THR A 260 16.50 -11.49 2.59
C THR A 260 16.04 -11.69 4.03
N LEU A 261 15.40 -12.82 4.29
CA LEU A 261 15.05 -13.29 5.62
C LEU A 261 16.01 -14.40 6.03
N ASP A 262 16.56 -14.31 7.24
CA ASP A 262 17.27 -15.42 7.85
C ASP A 262 16.24 -16.38 8.46
N GLN A 263 16.36 -17.66 8.17
CA GLN A 263 15.59 -18.74 8.77
C GLN A 263 16.54 -19.62 9.60
N ASP A 264 16.02 -20.38 10.57
CA ASP A 264 16.84 -21.15 11.52
C ASP A 264 17.90 -22.03 10.85
N GLU A 265 17.58 -22.61 9.69
CA GLU A 265 18.46 -23.50 8.92
C GLU A 265 18.69 -23.02 7.48
N GLY A 266 18.42 -21.74 7.18
CA GLY A 266 18.39 -21.27 5.80
C GLY A 266 18.27 -19.76 5.62
N LYS A 267 18.07 -19.36 4.36
CA LYS A 267 17.75 -17.98 3.96
C LYS A 267 16.67 -18.00 2.90
N ALA A 268 15.76 -17.04 2.96
CA ALA A 268 14.82 -16.74 1.89
C ALA A 268 15.15 -15.38 1.27
N ALA A 269 15.43 -15.34 -0.03
CA ALA A 269 15.48 -14.13 -0.83
C ALA A 269 14.08 -13.82 -1.35
N LEU A 270 13.73 -12.54 -1.31
CA LEU A 270 12.42 -12.02 -1.69
C LEU A 270 12.61 -10.89 -2.68
N ASP A 271 11.75 -10.88 -3.69
CA ASP A 271 11.59 -9.74 -4.56
C ASP A 271 10.11 -9.53 -4.92
N ALA A 272 9.74 -8.26 -5.04
CA ALA A 272 8.39 -7.82 -5.33
C ALA A 272 8.45 -6.62 -6.27
N SER A 273 7.54 -6.55 -7.24
CA SER A 273 7.38 -5.41 -8.15
C SER A 273 5.92 -4.97 -8.21
N PHE A 274 5.69 -3.66 -8.30
CA PHE A 274 4.36 -3.07 -8.37
C PHE A 274 4.32 -2.04 -9.50
N GLU A 275 3.39 -2.22 -10.43
CA GLU A 275 3.02 -1.19 -11.41
C GLU A 275 1.61 -0.70 -11.07
N LEU A 276 1.52 0.38 -10.30
CA LEU A 276 0.25 0.93 -9.81
C LEU A 276 -0.15 2.18 -10.59
N GLU A 277 -1.42 2.27 -10.96
CA GLU A 277 -2.01 3.50 -11.47
C GLU A 277 -3.40 3.75 -10.88
N GLY A 278 -3.80 5.02 -10.87
CA GLY A 278 -5.15 5.36 -10.47
C GLY A 278 -5.32 6.82 -10.11
N GLU A 279 -6.30 7.07 -9.25
CA GLU A 279 -6.81 8.41 -8.99
C GLU A 279 -7.03 8.65 -7.50
N VAL A 280 -6.66 9.85 -7.06
CA VAL A 280 -6.93 10.41 -5.74
C VAL A 280 -7.89 11.58 -5.93
N LEU A 281 -9.00 11.56 -5.20
CA LEU A 281 -9.95 12.66 -5.11
C LEU A 281 -9.77 13.40 -3.80
N TRP A 282 -9.38 14.65 -3.90
CA TRP A 282 -9.20 15.53 -2.76
C TRP A 282 -10.38 16.50 -2.66
N ASN A 283 -10.93 16.73 -1.46
CA ASN A 283 -11.92 17.76 -1.23
C ASN A 283 -11.21 19.07 -0.81
N PRO A 284 -10.95 20.04 -1.72
CA PRO A 284 -10.22 21.25 -1.38
C PRO A 284 -10.97 22.15 -0.38
N LYS A 285 -12.30 22.03 -0.32
CA LYS A 285 -13.14 22.81 0.60
C LYS A 285 -13.10 22.24 2.01
N ALA A 286 -13.24 20.92 2.15
CA ALA A 286 -13.18 20.25 3.45
C ALA A 286 -11.74 19.99 3.93
N GLY A 287 -10.77 20.03 3.00
CA GLY A 287 -9.36 19.88 3.32
C GLY A 287 -8.96 18.47 3.74
N HIS A 288 -9.59 17.45 3.17
CA HIS A 288 -9.23 16.05 3.36
C HIS A 288 -9.41 15.24 2.07
N LEU A 289 -8.81 14.06 2.05
CA LEU A 289 -9.04 13.04 1.04
C LEU A 289 -10.53 12.68 1.03
N ARG A 290 -11.14 12.58 -0.16
CA ARG A 290 -12.48 12.02 -0.33
C ARG A 290 -12.39 10.53 -0.63
N SER A 291 -11.54 10.15 -1.57
CA SER A 291 -11.32 8.76 -1.94
C SER A 291 -10.04 8.60 -2.74
N PHE A 292 -9.53 7.38 -2.81
CA PHE A 292 -8.64 6.98 -3.88
C PHE A 292 -8.99 5.59 -4.38
N LYS A 293 -8.54 5.31 -5.61
CA LYS A 293 -8.51 3.98 -6.17
C LYS A 293 -7.20 3.83 -6.92
N LEU A 294 -6.35 2.93 -6.46
CA LEU A 294 -5.08 2.57 -7.09
C LEU A 294 -5.11 1.08 -7.39
N GLY A 295 -4.61 0.67 -8.54
CA GLY A 295 -4.46 -0.75 -8.83
C GLY A 295 -3.55 -0.99 -10.02
N GLY A 296 -3.18 -2.24 -10.20
CA GLY A 296 -2.35 -2.65 -11.32
C GLY A 296 -1.62 -3.94 -11.03
N LYS A 297 -0.48 -4.13 -11.69
CA LYS A 297 0.22 -5.41 -11.66
C LYS A 297 1.06 -5.55 -10.40
N PHE A 298 1.10 -6.77 -9.90
CA PHE A 298 1.96 -7.19 -8.82
C PHE A 298 2.71 -8.46 -9.25
N GLU A 299 4.02 -8.46 -9.10
CA GLU A 299 4.83 -9.67 -9.25
C GLU A 299 5.56 -9.92 -7.93
N PHE A 300 5.64 -11.18 -7.55
CA PHE A 300 6.30 -11.61 -6.33
C PHE A 300 7.15 -12.84 -6.61
N GLY A 301 8.31 -12.93 -5.99
CA GLY A 301 9.05 -14.16 -5.95
C GLY A 301 9.82 -14.37 -4.68
N MET A 302 9.99 -15.65 -4.40
CA MET A 302 10.70 -16.16 -3.25
C MET A 302 11.65 -17.25 -3.69
N GLU A 303 12.88 -17.18 -3.22
CA GLU A 303 13.87 -18.23 -3.36
C GLU A 303 14.41 -18.56 -1.97
N SER A 304 14.08 -19.74 -1.45
CA SER A 304 14.56 -20.21 -0.16
C SER A 304 15.56 -21.34 -0.33
N SER A 305 16.60 -21.32 0.50
CA SER A 305 17.59 -22.39 0.60
C SER A 305 17.76 -22.75 2.07
N ARG A 306 17.72 -24.04 2.39
CA ARG A 306 17.90 -24.56 3.74
C ARG A 306 18.71 -25.85 3.73
N THR A 307 19.43 -26.06 4.81
CA THR A 307 20.26 -27.26 5.01
C THR A 307 19.56 -28.17 6.00
N MET A 308 19.26 -29.41 5.61
CA MET A 308 18.60 -30.40 6.48
C MET A 308 19.54 -31.55 6.81
N GLN A 309 19.38 -32.12 8.00
CA GLN A 309 20.10 -33.34 8.39
C GLN A 309 19.20 -34.57 8.27
N PHE A 310 19.58 -35.53 7.43
CA PHE A 310 18.92 -36.83 7.30
C PHE A 310 19.94 -37.95 7.49
N ASP A 311 19.68 -38.88 8.41
CA ASP A 311 20.50 -40.09 8.64
C ASP A 311 22.03 -39.82 8.66
N GLU A 312 22.45 -38.86 9.48
CA GLU A 312 23.85 -38.40 9.66
C GLU A 312 24.45 -37.60 8.47
N GLU A 313 23.75 -37.48 7.34
CA GLU A 313 24.15 -36.69 6.19
C GLU A 313 23.46 -35.32 6.17
N THR A 314 24.12 -34.34 5.54
CA THR A 314 23.64 -32.97 5.40
C THR A 314 23.24 -32.75 3.95
N HIS A 315 22.00 -32.36 3.72
CA HIS A 315 21.41 -32.16 2.40
C HIS A 315 21.00 -30.71 2.19
N GLU A 316 21.18 -30.23 0.97
CA GLU A 316 20.73 -28.89 0.56
C GLU A 316 19.35 -29.00 -0.10
N PHE A 317 18.41 -28.23 0.43
CA PHE A 317 17.09 -28.06 -0.14
C PHE A 317 16.93 -26.62 -0.61
N SER A 318 16.55 -26.41 -1.87
CA SER A 318 16.21 -25.09 -2.40
C SER A 318 14.83 -25.13 -3.07
N GLN A 319 14.07 -24.06 -2.86
CA GLN A 319 12.75 -23.86 -3.44
C GLN A 319 12.68 -22.47 -4.04
N LYS A 320 12.15 -22.38 -5.26
CA LYS A 320 11.89 -21.10 -5.92
C LYS A 320 10.45 -21.07 -6.39
N VAL A 321 9.76 -19.98 -6.06
CA VAL A 321 8.37 -19.74 -6.45
C VAL A 321 8.25 -18.32 -7.02
N ARG A 322 7.49 -18.18 -8.11
CA ARG A 322 7.15 -16.90 -8.74
C ARG A 322 5.66 -16.79 -8.90
N PHE A 323 5.13 -15.61 -8.64
CA PHE A 323 3.74 -15.24 -8.78
C PHE A 323 3.63 -13.97 -9.61
N GLU A 324 2.57 -13.88 -10.40
CA GLU A 324 2.14 -12.64 -11.05
C GLU A 324 0.63 -12.46 -10.82
N GLY A 325 0.17 -11.22 -10.80
CA GLY A 325 -1.22 -10.95 -10.49
C GLY A 325 -1.58 -9.48 -10.54
N GLU A 326 -2.73 -9.17 -9.96
CA GLU A 326 -3.26 -7.83 -9.82
C GLU A 326 -3.56 -7.50 -8.37
N VAL A 327 -3.35 -6.23 -8.02
CA VAL A 327 -3.71 -5.67 -6.72
C VAL A 327 -4.56 -4.42 -6.91
N GLU A 328 -5.55 -4.22 -6.04
CA GLU A 328 -6.42 -3.07 -6.01
C GLU A 328 -6.54 -2.54 -4.57
N TYR A 329 -6.30 -1.25 -4.40
CA TYR A 329 -6.47 -0.52 -3.15
C TYR A 329 -7.52 0.56 -3.34
N LYS A 330 -8.47 0.63 -2.42
CA LYS A 330 -9.50 1.67 -2.38
C LYS A 330 -9.57 2.29 -0.99
N ALA A 331 -9.82 3.59 -0.97
CA ALA A 331 -10.25 4.27 0.25
C ALA A 331 -11.41 5.22 -0.04
N SER A 332 -12.29 5.40 0.93
CA SER A 332 -13.35 6.41 0.94
C SER A 332 -13.44 7.04 2.32
N ILE A 333 -13.61 8.36 2.36
CA ILE A 333 -13.67 9.15 3.58
C ILE A 333 -14.89 10.08 3.55
N GLU A 334 -15.63 10.10 4.65
CA GLU A 334 -16.88 10.84 4.81
C GLU A 334 -16.86 11.78 6.03
#